data_AF-A0A7S2XGM0-F1
#
_entry.id   AF-A0A7S2XGM0-F1
#
_cell.length_a   1.000
_cell.length_b   1.000
_cell.length_c   1.000
_cell.angle_alpha   90.00
_cell.angle_beta   90.00
_cell.angle_gamma   90.00
#
_symmetry.space_group_name_H-M   'P 1'
#
loop_
_entity.id
_entity.type
_entity.pdbx_description
1 polymer ?
#
loop_
_entity_poly.entity_id
_entity_poly.type
_entity_poly.pdbx_seq_one_letter_code
_entity_poly.pdbx_strand_id
1 'polypeptide(L)'
;MVDELAHRLHRGGKVKDMHPEAGFQERLTLLEKQFRHAGVLLHKYGRLPLGIERLWTHPRMLDIAQQILGPEIAGHPVWNLRCKTPESLSEGQATVPWHQDISYLDEECWSVLQLTAWVPLVNATLENGCMQMVRGGHKTGRAGTHTCCVGGTWYTEISEDE
;
A
#
# COMPACT_ATOMS: atom_id res chain seq x y z
N MET A 1 1.66 -11.69 10.23
CA MET A 1 1.43 -10.22 10.29
C MET A 1 0.22 -9.87 11.13
N VAL A 2 -1.03 -10.15 10.68
CA VAL A 2 -2.24 -9.84 11.46
C VAL A 2 -2.24 -10.56 12.81
N ASP A 3 -1.78 -11.81 12.84
CA ASP A 3 -1.66 -12.58 14.09
C ASP A 3 -0.67 -11.96 15.09
N GLU A 4 0.52 -11.55 14.63
CA GLU A 4 1.51 -10.85 15.46
C GLU A 4 0.95 -9.52 16.00
N LEU A 5 0.21 -8.79 15.16
CA LEU A 5 -0.48 -7.56 15.56
C LEU A 5 -1.52 -7.85 16.65
N ALA A 6 -2.36 -8.88 16.49
CA ALA A 6 -3.38 -9.27 17.48
C ALA A 6 -2.74 -9.54 18.85
N HIS A 7 -1.68 -10.35 18.88
CA HIS A 7 -0.92 -10.63 20.10
C HIS A 7 -0.30 -9.38 20.72
N ARG A 8 0.23 -8.46 19.90
CA ARG A 8 0.79 -7.19 20.39
C ARG A 8 -0.29 -6.31 21.01
N LEU A 9 -1.44 -6.18 20.36
CA LEU A 9 -2.56 -5.38 20.86
C LEU A 9 -3.17 -5.97 22.13
N HIS A 10 -3.30 -7.30 22.19
CA HIS A 10 -3.84 -7.99 23.37
C HIS A 10 -2.93 -7.84 24.59
N ARG A 11 -1.61 -8.08 24.42
CA ARG A 11 -0.63 -7.83 25.48
C ARG A 11 -0.62 -6.38 25.97
N GLY A 12 -0.89 -5.42 25.08
CA GLY A 12 -1.03 -4.01 25.42
C GLY A 12 -2.39 -3.61 25.99
N GLY A 13 -3.31 -4.57 26.20
CA GLY A 13 -4.66 -4.31 26.70
C GLY A 13 -5.55 -3.51 25.74
N LYS A 14 -5.19 -3.44 24.44
CA LYS A 14 -5.91 -2.67 23.42
C LYS A 14 -7.06 -3.45 22.78
N VAL A 15 -6.94 -4.78 22.74
CA VAL A 15 -8.02 -5.68 22.31
C VAL A 15 -8.22 -6.75 23.38
N LYS A 16 -9.47 -7.18 23.58
CA LYS A 16 -9.85 -8.24 24.51
C LYS A 16 -9.90 -9.61 23.82
N ASP A 17 -10.45 -9.64 22.61
CA ASP A 17 -10.49 -10.85 21.77
C ASP A 17 -9.53 -10.71 20.59
N MET A 18 -8.66 -11.71 20.40
CA MET A 18 -7.72 -11.76 19.28
C MET A 18 -8.34 -12.37 18.01
N HIS A 19 -9.55 -12.92 18.11
CA HIS A 19 -10.31 -13.59 17.07
C HIS A 19 -9.48 -14.64 16.31
N PRO A 20 -8.91 -15.66 16.98
CA PRO A 20 -8.02 -16.65 16.36
C PRO A 20 -8.70 -17.47 15.26
N GLU A 21 -10.00 -17.71 15.40
CA GLU A 21 -10.82 -18.47 14.43
C GLU A 21 -11.23 -17.64 13.20
N ALA A 22 -11.04 -16.31 13.23
CA ALA A 22 -11.42 -15.45 12.12
C ALA A 22 -10.46 -15.61 10.94
N GLY A 23 -11.03 -15.64 9.73
CA GLY A 23 -10.27 -15.77 8.48
C GLY A 23 -9.43 -14.53 8.15
N PHE A 24 -8.52 -14.69 7.18
CA PHE A 24 -7.60 -13.64 6.73
C PHE A 24 -8.30 -12.31 6.35
N GLN A 25 -9.46 -12.40 5.71
CA GLN A 25 -10.19 -11.22 5.20
C GLN A 25 -10.89 -10.42 6.32
N GLU A 26 -11.20 -11.04 7.44
CA GLU A 26 -12.10 -10.48 8.45
C GLU A 26 -11.38 -10.10 9.73
N ARG A 27 -10.32 -10.85 10.10
CA ARG A 27 -9.66 -10.74 11.41
C ARG A 27 -9.14 -9.34 11.67
N LEU A 28 -8.55 -8.66 10.68
CA LEU A 28 -8.08 -7.28 10.84
C LEU A 28 -9.25 -6.31 11.10
N THR A 29 -10.35 -6.46 10.38
CA THR A 29 -11.58 -5.66 10.57
C THR A 29 -12.16 -5.87 11.97
N LEU A 30 -12.15 -7.10 12.49
CA LEU A 30 -12.62 -7.38 13.85
C LEU A 30 -11.72 -6.77 14.93
N LEU A 31 -10.40 -6.78 14.72
CA LEU A 31 -9.45 -6.10 15.61
C LEU A 31 -9.65 -4.58 15.59
N GLU A 32 -9.94 -3.98 14.43
CA GLU A 32 -10.19 -2.53 14.34
C GLU A 32 -11.44 -2.09 15.10
N LYS A 33 -12.50 -2.91 15.12
CA LYS A 33 -13.70 -2.65 15.95
C LYS A 33 -13.39 -2.51 17.44
N GLN A 34 -12.30 -3.13 17.92
CA GLN A 34 -11.85 -3.03 19.31
C GLN A 34 -10.79 -1.95 19.50
N PHE A 35 -9.89 -1.80 18.52
CA PHE A 35 -8.82 -0.82 18.53
C PHE A 35 -8.74 -0.11 17.17
N ARG A 36 -9.42 1.03 17.10
CA ARG A 36 -9.53 1.87 15.91
C ARG A 36 -8.16 2.13 15.25
N HIS A 37 -8.12 2.04 13.93
CA HIS A 37 -6.92 2.21 13.08
C HIS A 37 -5.80 1.18 13.31
N ALA A 38 -6.11 -0.02 13.84
CA ALA A 38 -5.12 -1.10 13.98
C ALA A 38 -4.37 -1.44 12.67
N GLY A 39 -5.02 -1.32 11.51
CA GLY A 39 -4.42 -1.57 10.19
C GLY A 39 -3.25 -0.64 9.85
N VAL A 40 -3.26 0.61 10.34
CA VAL A 40 -2.15 1.56 10.16
C VAL A 40 -0.85 1.02 10.77
N LEU A 41 -0.95 0.21 11.82
CA LEU A 41 0.21 -0.39 12.46
C LEU A 41 0.89 -1.46 11.60
N LEU A 42 0.16 -2.11 10.68
CA LEU A 42 0.75 -3.02 9.69
C LEU A 42 1.48 -2.23 8.59
N HIS A 43 0.90 -1.09 8.20
CA HIS A 43 1.52 -0.18 7.24
C HIS A 43 2.85 0.39 7.75
N LYS A 44 2.91 0.80 9.02
CA LYS A 44 4.11 1.39 9.65
C LYS A 44 5.11 0.37 10.21
N TYR A 45 4.86 -0.93 10.06
CA TYR A 45 5.68 -1.96 10.73
C TYR A 45 7.14 -1.98 10.21
N GLY A 46 7.39 -1.52 8.98
CA GLY A 46 8.74 -1.27 8.45
C GLY A 46 9.61 -2.51 8.25
N ARG A 47 9.12 -3.71 8.56
CA ARG A 47 9.83 -4.99 8.37
C ARG A 47 9.21 -5.78 7.24
N LEU A 48 10.00 -6.06 6.20
CA LEU A 48 9.62 -6.95 5.11
C LEU A 48 9.47 -8.38 5.63
N PRO A 49 8.26 -8.97 5.68
CA PRO A 49 8.08 -10.33 6.12
C PRO A 49 8.55 -11.32 5.05
N LEU A 50 9.07 -12.48 5.46
CA LEU A 50 9.57 -13.52 4.55
C LEU A 50 8.57 -13.92 3.45
N GLY A 51 7.27 -13.94 3.75
CA GLY A 51 6.24 -14.24 2.73
C GLY A 51 6.14 -13.17 1.64
N ILE A 52 6.30 -11.90 2.00
CA ILE A 52 6.30 -10.78 1.05
C ILE A 52 7.64 -10.71 0.31
N GLU A 53 8.75 -10.97 1.01
CA GLU A 53 10.07 -11.09 0.39
C GLU A 53 10.06 -12.15 -0.72
N ARG A 54 9.54 -13.35 -0.43
CA ARG A 54 9.41 -14.43 -1.43
C ARG A 54 8.53 -14.05 -2.62
N LEU A 55 7.47 -13.27 -2.40
CA LEU A 55 6.64 -12.75 -3.48
C LEU A 55 7.41 -11.74 -4.32
N TRP A 56 8.13 -10.84 -3.67
CA TRP A 56 8.91 -9.78 -4.31
C TRP A 56 10.05 -10.35 -5.17
N THR A 57 10.70 -11.42 -4.72
CA THR A 57 11.77 -12.11 -5.45
C THR A 57 11.25 -13.31 -6.26
N HIS A 58 9.94 -13.46 -6.45
CA HIS A 58 9.40 -14.62 -7.15
C HIS A 58 9.82 -14.59 -8.63
N PRO A 59 10.31 -15.70 -9.23
CA PRO A 59 10.79 -15.73 -10.62
C PRO A 59 9.81 -15.12 -11.62
N ARG A 60 8.55 -15.55 -11.61
CA ARG A 60 7.50 -14.95 -12.46
C ARG A 60 7.32 -13.43 -12.32
N MET A 61 7.51 -12.86 -11.13
CA MET A 61 7.45 -11.41 -10.93
C MET A 61 8.65 -10.72 -11.57
N LEU A 62 9.85 -11.30 -11.39
CA LEU A 62 11.07 -10.82 -12.02
C LEU A 62 11.04 -10.96 -13.54
N ASP A 63 10.46 -12.05 -14.08
CA ASP A 63 10.29 -12.26 -15.52
C ASP A 63 9.38 -11.19 -16.15
N ILE A 64 8.33 -10.76 -15.45
CA ILE A 64 7.46 -9.65 -15.87
C ILE A 64 8.21 -8.32 -15.79
N ALA A 65 8.92 -8.07 -14.69
CA ALA A 65 9.69 -6.85 -14.51
C ALA A 65 10.79 -6.71 -15.58
N GLN A 66 11.47 -7.81 -15.92
CA GLN A 66 12.55 -7.85 -16.90
C GLN A 66 12.07 -7.45 -18.30
N GLN A 67 10.83 -7.78 -18.66
CA GLN A 67 10.25 -7.38 -19.95
C GLN A 67 10.08 -5.86 -20.07
N ILE A 68 10.02 -5.14 -18.95
CA ILE A 68 9.79 -3.69 -18.89
C ILE A 68 11.10 -2.94 -18.62
N LEU A 69 11.88 -3.40 -17.64
CA LEU A 69 13.08 -2.74 -17.15
C LEU A 69 14.36 -3.18 -17.87
N GLY A 70 14.34 -4.35 -18.52
CA GLY A 70 15.54 -5.03 -19.00
C GLY A 70 16.14 -5.98 -17.97
N PRO A 71 17.31 -6.59 -18.27
CA PRO A 71 17.88 -7.68 -17.49
C PRO A 71 18.48 -7.25 -16.14
N GLU A 72 18.79 -5.96 -15.97
CA GLU A 72 19.37 -5.43 -14.73
C GLU A 72 18.25 -4.88 -13.83
N ILE A 73 17.80 -5.71 -12.88
CA ILE A 73 16.72 -5.36 -11.95
C ILE A 73 17.32 -5.11 -10.56
N ALA A 74 17.07 -3.91 -10.03
CA ALA A 74 17.35 -3.56 -8.64
C ALA A 74 16.05 -3.51 -7.81
N GLY A 75 16.09 -4.05 -6.61
CA GLY A 75 14.99 -3.95 -5.65
C GLY A 75 14.97 -2.57 -4.98
N HIS A 76 13.85 -1.87 -5.06
CA HIS A 76 13.69 -0.57 -4.40
C HIS A 76 13.28 -0.76 -2.93
N PRO A 77 13.98 -0.18 -1.92
CA PRO A 77 13.74 -0.50 -0.51
C PRO A 77 12.35 -0.09 0.00
N VAL A 78 11.66 0.81 -0.70
CA VAL A 78 10.28 1.19 -0.39
C VAL A 78 9.32 0.12 -0.89
N TRP A 79 8.71 -0.58 0.06
CA TRP A 79 7.57 -1.47 -0.15
C TRP A 79 6.47 -1.07 0.86
N ASN A 80 5.20 -1.29 0.50
CA ASN A 80 4.09 -0.87 1.34
C ASN A 80 3.02 -1.95 1.42
N LEU A 81 2.59 -2.27 2.65
CA LEU A 81 1.31 -2.94 2.88
C LEU A 81 0.24 -1.87 3.13
N ARG A 82 -0.81 -1.84 2.31
CA ARG A 82 -1.94 -0.92 2.44
C ARG A 82 -3.19 -1.72 2.80
N CYS A 83 -3.63 -1.61 4.05
CA CYS A 83 -4.87 -2.23 4.50
C CYS A 83 -6.02 -1.25 4.32
N LYS A 84 -7.06 -1.65 3.59
CA LYS A 84 -8.33 -0.92 3.48
C LYS A 84 -9.42 -1.72 4.19
N THR A 85 -9.78 -1.28 5.38
CA THR A 85 -10.92 -1.83 6.14
C THR A 85 -12.16 -0.97 5.93
N PRO A 86 -13.37 -1.50 6.21
CA PRO A 86 -14.61 -0.71 6.13
C PRO A 86 -14.55 0.60 6.93
N GLU A 87 -13.97 0.58 8.13
CA GLU A 87 -13.81 1.78 8.96
C GLU A 87 -12.89 2.81 8.28
N SER A 88 -11.68 2.39 7.85
CA SER A 88 -10.74 3.28 7.16
C SER A 88 -11.26 3.88 5.85
N LEU A 89 -12.13 3.14 5.14
CA LEU A 89 -12.78 3.59 3.92
C LEU A 89 -13.89 4.60 4.23
N SER A 90 -14.76 4.30 5.19
CA SER A 90 -15.87 5.17 5.57
C SER A 90 -15.43 6.55 6.08
N GLU A 91 -14.22 6.63 6.62
CA GLU A 91 -13.63 7.86 7.16
C GLU A 91 -12.70 8.58 6.17
N GLY A 92 -12.59 8.08 4.93
CA GLY A 92 -11.75 8.68 3.88
C GLY A 92 -10.24 8.57 4.09
N GLN A 93 -9.77 7.97 5.20
CA GLN A 93 -8.33 7.83 5.50
C GLN A 93 -7.61 6.90 4.53
N ALA A 94 -8.33 5.94 3.96
CA ALA A 94 -7.84 5.00 2.97
C ALA A 94 -8.08 5.45 1.52
N THR A 95 -8.64 6.64 1.31
CA THR A 95 -8.79 7.26 -0.01
C THR A 95 -7.46 7.89 -0.41
N VAL A 96 -6.90 7.39 -1.51
CA VAL A 96 -5.64 7.91 -2.06
C VAL A 96 -6.00 8.85 -3.21
N PRO A 97 -5.58 10.14 -3.17
CA PRO A 97 -5.90 11.10 -4.22
C PRO A 97 -5.15 10.78 -5.52
N TRP A 98 -5.47 11.49 -6.60
CA TRP A 98 -4.69 11.43 -7.84
C TRP A 98 -3.26 11.85 -7.58
N HIS A 99 -2.29 11.03 -8.00
CA HIS A 99 -0.87 11.31 -7.79
C HIS A 99 0.00 10.51 -8.76
N GLN A 100 1.28 10.87 -8.83
CA GLN A 100 2.33 10.02 -9.37
C GLN A 100 3.21 9.49 -8.23
N ASP A 101 3.57 8.21 -8.23
CA ASP A 101 4.45 7.59 -7.21
C ASP A 101 5.77 8.35 -7.03
N ILE A 102 6.25 9.00 -8.10
CA ILE A 102 7.51 9.74 -8.15
C ILE A 102 7.57 10.92 -7.19
N SER A 103 6.42 11.44 -6.78
CA SER A 103 6.31 12.58 -5.85
C SER A 103 6.76 12.27 -4.42
N TYR A 104 6.92 10.99 -4.09
CA TYR A 104 7.47 10.55 -2.81
C TYR A 104 9.00 10.34 -2.86
N LEU A 105 9.61 10.57 -4.02
CA LEU A 105 11.03 10.31 -4.26
C LEU A 105 11.78 11.61 -4.52
N ASP A 106 13.10 11.54 -4.36
CA ASP A 106 13.99 12.65 -4.69
C ASP A 106 13.92 12.99 -6.19
N GLU A 107 14.18 14.25 -6.55
CA GLU A 107 14.15 14.73 -7.94
C GLU A 107 15.13 13.97 -8.83
N GLU A 108 16.23 13.46 -8.27
CA GLU A 108 17.18 12.62 -8.99
C GLU A 108 16.55 11.32 -9.53
N CYS A 109 15.50 10.81 -8.88
CA CYS A 109 14.78 9.63 -9.32
C CYS A 109 13.84 9.92 -10.50
N TRP A 110 13.59 11.18 -10.86
CA TRP A 110 12.52 11.52 -11.81
C TRP A 110 12.77 11.05 -13.24
N SER A 111 14.04 10.82 -13.57
CA SER A 111 14.47 10.30 -14.87
C SER A 111 14.64 8.78 -14.90
N VAL A 112 14.47 8.11 -13.76
CA VAL A 112 14.69 6.67 -13.61
C VAL A 112 13.39 5.92 -13.87
N LEU A 113 13.44 4.92 -14.76
CA LEU A 113 12.30 4.03 -14.95
C LEU A 113 12.13 3.12 -13.73
N GLN A 114 11.06 3.32 -12.97
CA GLN A 114 10.72 2.52 -11.79
C GLN A 114 9.40 1.80 -12.01
N LEU A 115 9.38 0.49 -11.74
CA LEU A 115 8.19 -0.34 -11.86
C LEU A 115 7.62 -0.67 -10.48
N THR A 116 6.39 -0.21 -10.21
CA THR A 116 5.62 -0.62 -9.02
C THR A 116 4.77 -1.85 -9.36
N ALA A 117 4.95 -2.95 -8.61
CA ALA A 117 4.08 -4.11 -8.69
C ALA A 117 3.01 -4.07 -7.57
N TRP A 118 1.74 -3.88 -7.94
CA TRP A 118 0.62 -3.93 -7.00
C TRP A 118 -0.03 -5.31 -7.01
N VAL A 119 0.05 -6.03 -5.89
CA VAL A 119 -0.48 -7.40 -5.77
C VAL A 119 -1.60 -7.44 -4.72
N PRO A 120 -2.87 -7.65 -5.13
CA PRO A 120 -3.97 -7.79 -4.18
C PRO A 120 -3.87 -9.10 -3.42
N LEU A 121 -3.94 -9.04 -2.08
CA LEU A 121 -4.04 -10.25 -1.23
C LEU A 121 -5.50 -10.68 -0.98
N VAL A 122 -6.45 -9.81 -1.33
CA VAL A 122 -7.90 -10.05 -1.32
C VAL A 122 -8.46 -9.49 -2.63
N ASN A 123 -9.66 -9.92 -3.04
CA ASN A 123 -10.29 -9.38 -4.26
C ASN A 123 -10.34 -7.85 -4.21
N ALA A 124 -9.89 -7.19 -5.27
CA ALA A 124 -9.93 -5.75 -5.42
C ALA A 124 -11.18 -5.37 -6.22
N THR A 125 -12.11 -4.67 -5.60
CA THR A 125 -13.39 -4.27 -6.21
C THR A 125 -13.58 -2.76 -6.09
N LEU A 126 -14.57 -2.22 -6.79
CA LEU A 126 -14.91 -0.79 -6.70
C LEU A 126 -15.30 -0.43 -5.25
N GLU A 127 -16.03 -1.31 -4.58
CA GLU A 127 -16.59 -1.09 -3.25
C GLU A 127 -15.50 -1.10 -2.15
N ASN A 128 -14.42 -1.87 -2.34
CA ASN A 128 -13.32 -1.92 -1.37
C ASN A 128 -12.08 -1.08 -1.79
N GLY A 129 -12.23 -0.27 -2.84
CA GLY A 129 -11.26 0.74 -3.25
C GLY A 129 -10.11 0.19 -4.08
N CYS A 130 -10.41 -0.54 -5.17
CA CYS A 130 -9.43 -0.88 -6.20
C CYS A 130 -8.76 0.36 -6.81
N MET A 131 -7.62 0.16 -7.49
CA MET A 131 -6.89 1.27 -8.11
C MET A 131 -7.65 1.87 -9.30
N GLN A 132 -7.44 3.17 -9.51
CA GLN A 132 -7.79 3.89 -10.73
C GLN A 132 -6.50 4.36 -11.40
N MET A 133 -6.48 4.35 -12.73
CA MET A 133 -5.30 4.72 -13.52
C MET A 133 -5.71 5.64 -14.67
N VAL A 134 -4.96 6.71 -14.90
CA VAL A 134 -5.11 7.54 -16.11
C VAL A 134 -4.37 6.85 -17.26
N ARG A 135 -5.11 6.41 -18.28
CA ARG A 135 -4.52 5.74 -19.45
C ARG A 135 -3.54 6.69 -20.15
N GLY A 136 -2.27 6.28 -20.19
CA GLY A 136 -1.22 7.04 -20.85
C GLY A 136 -0.66 8.22 -20.06
N GLY A 137 -1.08 8.43 -18.80
CA GLY A 137 -0.56 9.54 -17.97
C GLY A 137 0.96 9.54 -17.79
N HIS A 138 1.59 8.36 -17.81
CA HIS A 138 3.06 8.22 -17.76
C HIS A 138 3.79 8.73 -19.01
N LYS A 139 3.10 8.95 -20.14
CA LYS A 139 3.73 9.31 -21.42
C LYS A 139 4.14 10.78 -21.52
N THR A 140 3.68 11.63 -20.59
CA THR A 140 4.07 13.04 -20.55
C THR A 140 5.57 13.21 -20.29
N GLY A 141 6.21 12.22 -19.66
CA GLY A 141 7.62 12.27 -19.27
C GLY A 141 7.91 13.36 -18.24
N ARG A 142 6.88 13.85 -17.55
CA ARG A 142 6.97 14.96 -16.60
C ARG A 142 6.33 14.54 -15.28
N ALA A 143 6.98 14.91 -14.18
CA ALA A 143 6.32 14.97 -12.90
C ALA A 143 5.37 16.18 -12.91
N GLY A 144 4.14 15.96 -12.48
CA GLY A 144 3.17 17.03 -12.26
C GLY A 144 3.54 17.89 -11.05
N THR A 145 2.79 18.96 -10.86
CA THR A 145 2.87 19.82 -9.69
C THR A 145 2.12 19.15 -8.56
N HIS A 146 2.87 18.64 -7.58
CA HIS A 146 2.27 17.94 -6.45
C HIS A 146 2.08 18.88 -5.26
N THR A 147 0.93 18.78 -4.61
CA THR A 147 0.73 19.29 -3.25
C THR A 147 0.91 18.14 -2.27
N CYS A 148 1.43 18.42 -1.07
CA CYS A 148 1.54 17.40 -0.02
C CYS A 148 0.42 17.51 1.00
N CYS A 149 0.22 16.38 1.67
CA CYS A 149 -0.27 16.27 3.02
C CYS A 149 -1.78 16.50 3.09
N VAL A 150 -2.47 16.02 2.05
CA VAL A 150 -3.91 16.15 1.86
C VAL A 150 -4.64 15.56 3.06
N GLY A 151 -5.55 16.34 3.64
CA GLY A 151 -6.34 15.92 4.80
C GLY A 151 -5.52 15.59 6.05
N GLY A 152 -4.30 16.14 6.19
CA GLY A 152 -3.40 15.81 7.31
C GLY A 152 -2.77 14.42 7.21
N THR A 153 -2.80 13.81 6.02
CA THR A 153 -2.15 12.54 5.74
C THR A 153 -0.74 12.77 5.18
N TRP A 154 -0.08 11.71 4.72
CA TRP A 154 1.19 11.79 3.98
C TRP A 154 0.98 11.81 2.47
N TYR A 155 -0.26 11.83 1.98
CA TYR A 155 -0.52 11.72 0.56
C TYR A 155 -0.15 12.99 -0.18
N THR A 156 0.53 12.80 -1.31
CA THR A 156 0.71 13.80 -2.35
C THR A 156 -0.50 13.80 -3.27
N GLU A 157 -0.82 14.92 -3.88
CA GLU A 157 -1.93 15.06 -4.83
C GLU A 157 -1.51 15.89 -6.04
N ILE A 158 -2.05 15.54 -7.22
CA ILE A 158 -2.07 16.35 -8.43
C ILE A 158 -3.51 16.76 -8.70
N SER A 159 -3.72 17.99 -9.19
CA SER A 159 -5.03 18.46 -9.65
C SER A 159 -5.58 17.59 -10.78
N GLU A 160 -6.89 17.40 -10.84
CA GLU A 160 -7.53 16.67 -11.95
C GLU A 160 -7.38 17.38 -13.32
N ASP A 161 -7.10 18.68 -13.31
CA ASP A 161 -6.93 19.50 -14.51
C ASP A 161 -5.51 19.42 -15.13
N GLU A 162 -4.58 18.75 -14.46
CA GLU A 162 -3.18 18.60 -14.87
C GLU A 162 -2.90 17.28 -15.63
#